data_AF-A0A536DAD4-F1
#
_entry.id   AF-A0A536DAD4-F1
#
_cell.length_a   1.000
_cell.length_b   1.000
_cell.length_c   1.000
_cell.angle_alpha   90.00
_cell.angle_beta   90.00
_cell.angle_gamma   90.00
#
_symmetry.space_group_name_H-M   'P 1'
#
loop_
_entity.id
_entity.type
_entity.pdbx_description
1 polymer ?
#
loop_
_entity_poly.entity_id
_entity_poly.type
_entity_poly.pdbx_seq_one_letter_code
_entity_poly.pdbx_strand_id
1 'polypeptide(L)'
;WHFVGKSDAVVRARVMIEEHPWDRIDGHAFVRAGSEKRLATVTCTKDGAWVVGGLTDLVVLKSAGSEFWGYPRDRYTTLPETKDRILATAVTARWRYGGTQNDWGRSFGEARRLLLEAFAKKHSLSLQQTLYAMGEAALKAIPEIVEIRMSMPNKHHFVVDLSPFGLTNENEVFYAADRPYGLIEGTVMRDDAPDAGLAWG
;
A
#
# COMPACT_ATOMS: atom_id res chain seq x y z
N TRP A 1 3.76 -27.92 13.56
CA TRP A 1 3.60 -26.54 14.10
C TRP A 1 3.97 -26.50 15.58
N HIS A 2 4.69 -25.48 16.05
CA HIS A 2 5.15 -25.42 17.46
C HIS A 2 3.99 -25.27 18.47
N PHE A 3 3.09 -24.31 18.27
CA PHE A 3 1.99 -24.04 19.21
C PHE A 3 0.82 -25.03 19.02
N VAL A 4 0.16 -24.99 17.87
CA VAL A 4 -1.02 -25.83 17.56
C VAL A 4 -0.73 -27.33 17.46
N GLY A 5 0.55 -27.72 17.32
CA GLY A 5 0.96 -29.13 17.24
C GLY A 5 1.39 -29.75 18.58
N LYS A 6 1.58 -28.96 19.63
CA LYS A 6 2.07 -29.44 20.94
C LYS A 6 1.01 -29.47 22.04
N SER A 7 -0.15 -28.86 21.81
CA SER A 7 -1.25 -28.82 22.78
C SER A 7 -2.60 -28.88 22.07
N ASP A 8 -3.45 -29.81 22.49
CA ASP A 8 -4.81 -29.95 21.96
C ASP A 8 -5.71 -28.77 22.34
N ALA A 9 -5.38 -28.04 23.40
CA ALA A 9 -6.11 -26.84 23.81
C ALA A 9 -5.85 -25.65 22.85
N VAL A 10 -4.76 -25.68 22.08
CA VAL A 10 -4.40 -24.59 21.15
C VAL A 10 -4.88 -24.96 19.75
N VAL A 11 -6.06 -24.45 19.39
CA VAL A 11 -6.70 -24.74 18.09
C VAL A 11 -6.22 -23.83 16.95
N ARG A 12 -5.72 -22.64 17.28
CA ARG A 12 -5.27 -21.63 16.32
C ARG A 12 -4.13 -20.79 16.89
N ALA A 13 -3.14 -20.47 16.07
CA ALA A 13 -2.11 -19.49 16.37
C ALA A 13 -2.02 -18.45 15.24
N ARG A 14 -1.80 -17.19 15.61
CA ARG A 14 -1.56 -16.09 14.67
C ARG A 14 -0.27 -15.38 15.07
N VAL A 15 0.69 -15.37 14.16
CA VAL A 15 2.01 -14.74 14.35
C VAL A 15 2.13 -13.60 13.37
N MET A 16 2.48 -12.42 13.87
CA MET A 16 2.69 -11.20 13.09
C MET A 16 4.13 -10.76 13.26
N ILE A 17 4.78 -10.44 12.15
CA ILE A 17 6.19 -10.08 12.08
C ILE A 17 6.29 -8.75 11.31
N GLU A 18 7.03 -7.82 11.88
CA GLU A 18 7.50 -6.61 11.20
C GLU A 18 9.02 -6.71 11.04
N GLU A 19 9.49 -6.57 9.81
CA GLU A 19 10.91 -6.51 9.48
C GLU A 19 11.28 -5.05 9.16
N HIS A 20 12.30 -4.55 9.83
CA HIS A 20 12.88 -3.24 9.58
C HIS A 20 14.12 -3.40 8.68
N PRO A 21 14.16 -2.79 7.50
CA PRO A 21 15.31 -2.87 6.62
C PRO A 21 16.51 -2.11 7.19
N TRP A 22 17.72 -2.58 6.89
CA TRP A 22 18.99 -1.99 7.30
C TRP A 22 19.95 -1.90 6.12
N ASP A 23 20.58 -0.74 5.97
CA ASP A 23 21.65 -0.51 5.01
C ASP A 23 23.00 -0.60 5.73
N ARG A 24 23.98 -1.26 5.11
CA ARG A 24 25.33 -1.33 5.66
C ARG A 24 26.05 0.00 5.48
N ILE A 25 26.66 0.51 6.56
CA ILE A 25 27.52 1.70 6.51
C ILE A 25 28.93 1.27 6.09
N ASP A 26 29.57 0.43 6.91
CA ASP A 26 30.87 -0.19 6.66
C ASP A 26 31.07 -1.35 7.65
N GLY A 27 31.82 -2.39 7.27
CA GLY A 27 32.16 -3.51 8.14
C GLY A 27 30.95 -4.10 8.85
N HIS A 28 30.88 -3.97 10.18
CA HIS A 28 29.79 -4.46 11.05
C HIS A 28 28.85 -3.34 11.55
N ALA A 29 28.85 -2.17 10.90
CA ALA A 29 28.00 -1.03 11.21
C ALA A 29 26.86 -0.86 10.18
N PHE A 30 25.67 -0.49 10.67
CA PHE A 30 24.43 -0.41 9.87
C PHE A 30 23.59 0.81 10.27
N VAL A 31 22.84 1.35 9.30
CA VAL A 31 21.80 2.37 9.51
C VAL A 31 20.44 1.78 9.14
N ARG A 32 19.39 2.13 9.87
CA ARG A 32 18.04 1.68 9.53
C ARG A 32 17.59 2.35 8.23
N ALA A 33 17.15 1.54 7.27
CA ALA A 33 16.66 2.05 5.99
C ALA A 33 15.23 2.57 6.15
N GLY A 34 14.97 3.80 5.70
CA GLY A 34 13.64 4.42 5.55
C GLY A 34 12.61 4.21 6.68
N SER A 35 11.35 4.55 6.40
CA SER A 35 10.21 4.24 7.27
C SER A 35 9.53 2.92 6.92
N GLU A 36 9.71 2.45 5.69
CA GLU A 36 9.07 1.25 5.15
C GLU A 36 9.36 0.02 6.03
N LYS A 37 8.33 -0.79 6.26
CA LYS A 37 8.45 -2.07 6.97
C LYS A 37 7.89 -3.17 6.11
N ARG A 38 8.56 -4.32 6.08
CA ARG A 38 8.02 -5.55 5.52
C ARG A 38 7.19 -6.27 6.57
N LEU A 39 6.04 -6.76 6.16
CA LEU A 39 5.07 -7.44 7.03
C LEU A 39 4.95 -8.91 6.64
N ALA A 40 4.80 -9.76 7.65
CA ALA A 40 4.32 -11.12 7.47
C ALA A 40 3.31 -11.47 8.57
N THR A 41 2.19 -12.06 8.20
CA THR A 41 1.24 -12.67 9.13
C THR A 41 1.04 -14.12 8.73
N VAL A 42 1.19 -15.02 9.69
CA VAL A 42 0.89 -16.44 9.51
C VAL A 42 -0.18 -16.83 10.51
N THR A 43 -1.33 -17.25 10.01
CA THR A 43 -2.37 -17.91 10.81
C THR A 43 -2.28 -19.41 10.56
N CYS A 44 -2.27 -20.23 11.60
CA CYS A 44 -2.25 -21.69 11.46
C CYS A 44 -3.19 -22.40 12.43
N THR A 45 -3.71 -23.53 11.98
CA THR A 45 -4.47 -24.51 12.75
C THR A 45 -3.79 -25.88 12.61
N LYS A 46 -4.40 -26.94 13.14
CA LYS A 46 -3.93 -28.31 12.87
C LYS A 46 -4.07 -28.70 11.39
N ASP A 47 -5.04 -28.12 10.70
CA ASP A 47 -5.43 -28.50 9.33
C ASP A 47 -4.69 -27.73 8.24
N GLY A 48 -4.04 -26.60 8.57
CA GLY A 48 -3.34 -25.80 7.58
C GLY A 48 -2.79 -24.48 8.09
N ALA A 49 -2.25 -23.71 7.16
CA ALA A 49 -1.76 -22.36 7.41
C ALA A 49 -2.07 -21.40 6.25
N TRP A 50 -2.23 -20.14 6.62
CA TRP A 50 -2.51 -19.04 5.72
C TRP A 50 -1.44 -17.97 5.93
N VAL A 51 -0.81 -17.55 4.82
CA VAL A 51 0.29 -16.59 4.84
C VAL A 51 -0.15 -15.32 4.14
N VAL A 52 0.06 -14.19 4.82
CA VAL A 52 -0.13 -12.85 4.29
C VAL A 52 1.22 -12.14 4.35
N GLY A 53 1.73 -11.73 3.19
CA GLY A 53 2.86 -10.81 3.10
C GLY A 53 2.36 -9.37 3.03
N GLY A 54 3.25 -8.41 3.16
CA GLY A 54 2.87 -7.01 2.96
C GLY A 54 3.99 -6.03 3.20
N LEU A 55 3.63 -4.76 3.06
CA LEU A 55 4.42 -3.61 3.46
C LEU A 55 3.53 -2.53 4.09
N THR A 56 4.13 -1.69 4.91
CA THR A 56 3.51 -0.48 5.46
C THR A 56 4.54 0.64 5.54
N ASP A 57 4.06 1.86 5.79
CA ASP A 57 4.88 3.07 5.89
C ASP A 57 5.72 3.37 4.64
N LEU A 58 5.30 2.87 3.46
CA LEU A 58 5.90 3.18 2.16
C LEU A 58 5.35 4.52 1.64
N VAL A 59 6.08 5.59 1.90
CA VAL A 59 5.70 6.94 1.48
C VAL A 59 6.12 7.19 0.03
N VAL A 60 5.17 7.56 -0.82
CA VAL A 60 5.39 7.87 -2.24
C VAL A 60 4.66 9.14 -2.64
N LEU A 61 5.22 9.85 -3.62
CA LEU A 61 4.68 11.11 -4.14
C LEU A 61 4.87 11.19 -5.65
N LYS A 62 3.86 11.71 -6.36
CA LYS A 62 3.98 12.26 -7.71
C LYS A 62 3.76 13.76 -7.67
N SER A 63 4.64 14.52 -8.29
CA SER A 63 4.55 15.99 -8.38
C SER A 63 3.53 16.46 -9.41
N ALA A 64 3.27 15.66 -10.45
CA ALA A 64 2.31 15.92 -11.52
C ALA A 64 1.68 14.60 -12.03
N GLY A 65 0.85 14.66 -13.07
CA GLY A 65 0.23 13.46 -13.66
C GLY A 65 -0.82 12.84 -12.74
N SER A 66 -1.47 13.69 -11.94
CA SER A 66 -2.66 13.37 -11.18
C SER A 66 -3.70 14.45 -11.34
N GLU A 67 -4.94 14.02 -11.53
CA GLU A 67 -6.11 14.86 -11.71
C GLU A 67 -7.18 14.47 -10.70
N PHE A 68 -8.17 15.35 -10.54
CA PHE A 68 -9.41 15.04 -9.85
C PHE A 68 -10.52 16.00 -10.28
N TRP A 69 -11.41 15.48 -11.12
CA TRP A 69 -12.55 16.21 -11.69
C TRP A 69 -13.66 15.24 -12.12
N GLY A 70 -14.83 15.78 -12.46
CA GLY A 70 -16.01 15.00 -12.87
C GLY A 70 -16.77 14.34 -11.73
N TYR A 71 -16.49 14.71 -10.47
CA TYR A 71 -17.21 14.19 -9.31
C TYR A 71 -18.57 14.90 -9.10
N PRO A 72 -19.58 14.21 -8.53
CA PRO A 72 -20.86 14.84 -8.20
C PRO A 72 -20.67 16.07 -7.31
N ARG A 73 -21.44 17.13 -7.57
CA ARG A 73 -21.45 18.35 -6.77
C ARG A 73 -22.78 18.46 -6.05
N ASP A 74 -22.72 18.51 -4.72
CA ASP A 74 -23.86 18.80 -3.87
C ASP A 74 -23.71 20.17 -3.18
N ARG A 75 -24.64 20.49 -2.27
CA ARG A 75 -24.64 21.75 -1.52
C ARG A 75 -23.44 21.96 -0.57
N TYR A 76 -22.63 20.93 -0.32
CA TYR A 76 -21.45 20.98 0.56
C TYR A 76 -20.13 20.86 -0.22
N THR A 77 -20.18 20.70 -1.54
CA THR A 77 -19.00 20.52 -2.37
C THR A 77 -18.32 21.85 -2.67
N THR A 78 -17.24 22.14 -1.96
CA THR A 78 -16.42 23.36 -2.17
C THR A 78 -15.09 23.08 -2.86
N LEU A 79 -14.70 21.81 -2.96
CA LEU A 79 -13.44 21.40 -3.58
C LEU A 79 -13.43 21.82 -5.05
N PRO A 80 -12.41 22.56 -5.52
CA PRO A 80 -12.24 22.84 -6.93
C PRO A 80 -11.77 21.60 -7.67
N GLU A 81 -12.17 21.49 -8.94
CA GLU A 81 -11.61 20.49 -9.84
C GLU A 81 -10.18 20.87 -10.21
N THR A 82 -9.33 19.87 -10.42
CA THR A 82 -7.98 20.10 -10.92
C THR A 82 -7.60 19.05 -11.95
N LYS A 83 -6.84 19.48 -12.95
CA LYS A 83 -6.19 18.63 -13.96
C LYS A 83 -4.69 18.49 -13.74
N ASP A 84 -4.16 19.06 -12.66
CA ASP A 84 -2.80 18.82 -12.22
C ASP A 84 -2.67 19.05 -10.71
N ARG A 85 -2.13 18.06 -9.99
CA ARG A 85 -1.89 18.15 -8.55
C ARG A 85 -0.85 17.14 -8.10
N ILE A 86 -0.28 17.41 -6.93
CA ILE A 86 0.47 16.41 -6.18
C ILE A 86 -0.46 15.25 -5.76
N LEU A 87 0.06 14.03 -5.88
CA LEU A 87 -0.53 12.83 -5.28
C LEU A 87 0.50 12.21 -4.33
N ALA A 88 0.25 12.28 -3.03
CA ALA A 88 1.12 11.69 -2.02
C ALA A 88 0.34 10.71 -1.13
N THR A 89 0.96 9.60 -0.76
CA THR A 89 0.34 8.57 0.09
C THR A 89 1.37 7.78 0.87
N ALA A 90 0.95 7.19 1.99
CA ALA A 90 1.70 6.18 2.73
C ALA A 90 1.05 4.82 2.49
N VAL A 91 1.58 4.06 1.54
CA VAL A 91 1.00 2.79 1.10
C VAL A 91 1.12 1.76 2.21
N THR A 92 -0.02 1.23 2.64
CA THR A 92 -0.09 -0.06 3.33
C THR A 92 -0.70 -1.07 2.39
N ALA A 93 0.04 -2.10 2.04
CA ALA A 93 -0.39 -3.18 1.16
C ALA A 93 -0.18 -4.52 1.86
N ARG A 94 -1.21 -5.35 1.91
CA ARG A 94 -1.15 -6.72 2.43
C ARG A 94 -1.68 -7.65 1.38
N TRP A 95 -0.97 -8.73 1.10
CA TRP A 95 -1.36 -9.69 0.08
C TRP A 95 -1.34 -11.11 0.62
N ARG A 96 -2.37 -11.88 0.26
CA ARG A 96 -2.48 -13.27 0.65
C ARG A 96 -1.89 -14.16 -0.45
N TYR A 97 -1.13 -15.15 -0.02
CA TYR A 97 -0.64 -16.20 -0.90
C TYR A 97 -1.69 -17.32 -1.06
N GLY A 98 -1.75 -17.92 -2.26
CA GLY A 98 -2.62 -19.06 -2.55
C GLY A 98 -2.17 -20.38 -1.91
N GLY A 99 -0.94 -20.43 -1.40
CA GLY A 99 -0.36 -21.59 -0.72
C GLY A 99 0.82 -21.21 0.18
N THR A 100 1.45 -22.21 0.79
CA THR A 100 2.54 -22.00 1.77
C THR A 100 3.93 -22.32 1.24
N GLN A 101 4.07 -22.75 -0.02
CA GLN A 101 5.35 -23.12 -0.63
C GLN A 101 5.74 -22.09 -1.69
N ASN A 102 6.20 -20.91 -1.25
CA ASN A 102 6.55 -19.80 -2.13
C ASN A 102 7.94 -19.25 -1.78
N ASP A 103 8.59 -18.62 -2.76
CA ASP A 103 9.75 -17.77 -2.49
C ASP A 103 9.29 -16.39 -1.99
N TRP A 104 9.01 -16.30 -0.69
CA TRP A 104 8.46 -15.06 -0.09
C TRP A 104 9.38 -13.86 -0.21
N GLY A 105 10.70 -14.07 -0.34
CA GLY A 105 11.69 -13.01 -0.56
C GLY A 105 11.54 -12.41 -1.94
N ARG A 106 11.55 -13.26 -2.97
CA ARG A 106 11.29 -12.86 -4.36
C ARG A 106 9.92 -12.21 -4.50
N SER A 107 8.84 -12.85 -4.02
CA SER A 107 7.49 -12.31 -4.20
C SER A 107 7.34 -10.94 -3.54
N PHE A 108 7.96 -10.71 -2.38
CA PHE A 108 7.96 -9.41 -1.73
C PHE A 108 8.68 -8.35 -2.56
N GLY A 109 9.91 -8.64 -3.01
CA GLY A 109 10.70 -7.71 -3.82
C GLY A 109 9.98 -7.32 -5.11
N GLU A 110 9.41 -8.31 -5.81
CA GLU A 110 8.66 -8.10 -7.04
C GLU A 110 7.35 -7.34 -6.79
N ALA A 111 6.58 -7.68 -5.74
CA ALA A 111 5.35 -6.97 -5.42
C ALA A 111 5.66 -5.49 -5.13
N ARG A 112 6.65 -5.21 -4.28
CA ARG A 112 7.09 -3.85 -3.97
C ARG A 112 7.47 -3.08 -5.25
N ARG A 113 8.29 -3.68 -6.12
CA ARG A 113 8.71 -3.08 -7.40
C ARG A 113 7.51 -2.73 -8.27
N LEU A 114 6.57 -3.67 -8.44
CA LEU A 114 5.39 -3.49 -9.29
C LEU A 114 4.43 -2.43 -8.74
N LEU A 115 4.22 -2.39 -7.42
CA LEU A 115 3.40 -1.36 -6.78
C LEU A 115 4.00 0.05 -7.04
N LEU A 116 5.32 0.20 -6.87
CA LEU A 116 6.02 1.47 -7.13
C LEU A 116 5.97 1.87 -8.60
N GLU A 117 6.24 0.93 -9.51
CA GLU A 117 6.18 1.20 -10.95
C GLU A 117 4.78 1.58 -11.42
N ALA A 118 3.75 0.88 -10.94
CA ALA A 118 2.36 1.19 -11.28
C ALA A 118 1.95 2.56 -10.73
N PHE A 119 2.33 2.88 -9.49
CA PHE A 119 2.08 4.21 -8.90
C PHE A 119 2.71 5.32 -9.76
N ALA A 120 3.98 5.15 -10.15
CA ALA A 120 4.74 6.14 -10.91
C ALA A 120 4.24 6.30 -12.36
N LYS A 121 3.97 5.20 -13.07
CA LYS A 121 3.60 5.20 -14.49
C LYS A 121 2.14 5.55 -14.74
N LYS A 122 1.24 5.29 -13.78
CA LYS A 122 -0.19 5.51 -13.98
C LYS A 122 -0.52 7.00 -13.92
N HIS A 123 -0.95 7.57 -15.05
CA HIS A 123 -1.69 8.84 -15.05
C HIS A 123 -2.96 8.67 -14.23
N SER A 124 -3.09 9.44 -13.15
CA SER A 124 -4.07 9.18 -12.09
C SER A 124 -5.27 10.10 -12.21
N LEU A 125 -6.43 9.57 -12.58
CA LEU A 125 -7.70 10.31 -12.53
C LEU A 125 -8.34 10.27 -11.13
N SER A 126 -7.93 9.31 -10.31
CA SER A 126 -8.32 9.18 -8.90
C SER A 126 -7.36 8.24 -8.17
N LEU A 127 -7.25 8.38 -6.85
CA LEU A 127 -6.40 7.49 -6.06
C LEU A 127 -6.92 6.04 -6.07
N GLN A 128 -8.24 5.85 -6.22
CA GLN A 128 -8.88 4.54 -6.42
C GLN A 128 -8.38 3.87 -7.71
N GLN A 129 -8.26 4.62 -8.81
CA GLN A 129 -7.74 4.09 -10.08
C GLN A 129 -6.28 3.65 -9.94
N THR A 130 -5.46 4.44 -9.24
CA THR A 130 -4.07 4.09 -8.95
C THR A 130 -3.99 2.86 -8.06
N LEU A 131 -4.79 2.77 -7.00
CA LEU A 131 -4.88 1.58 -6.14
C LEU A 131 -5.19 0.33 -6.97
N TYR A 132 -6.22 0.38 -7.82
CA TYR A 132 -6.58 -0.75 -8.67
C TYR A 132 -5.42 -1.15 -9.61
N ALA A 133 -4.80 -0.18 -10.30
CA ALA A 133 -3.70 -0.44 -11.21
C ALA A 133 -2.48 -1.08 -10.51
N MET A 134 -2.18 -0.65 -9.28
CA MET A 134 -1.12 -1.23 -8.45
C MET A 134 -1.43 -2.70 -8.10
N GLY A 135 -2.65 -2.98 -7.62
CA GLY A 135 -3.06 -4.34 -7.27
C GLY A 135 -3.09 -5.27 -8.48
N GLU A 136 -3.62 -4.78 -9.59
CA GLU A 136 -3.69 -5.51 -10.85
C GLU A 136 -2.30 -5.88 -11.39
N ALA A 137 -1.34 -4.94 -11.36
CA ALA A 137 0.02 -5.19 -11.83
C ALA A 137 0.71 -6.30 -11.02
N ALA A 138 0.59 -6.26 -9.69
CA ALA A 138 1.15 -7.28 -8.81
C ALA A 138 0.49 -8.66 -9.03
N LEU A 139 -0.84 -8.72 -9.12
CA LEU A 139 -1.57 -9.96 -9.38
C LEU A 139 -1.23 -10.54 -10.77
N LYS A 140 -1.14 -9.72 -11.83
CA LYS A 140 -0.80 -10.25 -13.16
C LYS A 140 0.59 -10.88 -13.21
N ALA A 141 1.55 -10.36 -12.44
CA ALA A 141 2.94 -10.79 -12.50
C ALA A 141 3.33 -11.87 -11.48
N ILE A 142 2.58 -12.03 -10.38
CA ILE A 142 2.95 -12.91 -9.25
C ILE A 142 1.84 -13.96 -9.04
N PRO A 143 1.92 -15.13 -9.72
CA PRO A 143 0.89 -16.18 -9.67
C PRO A 143 0.49 -16.61 -8.27
N GLU A 144 1.46 -16.70 -7.36
CA GLU A 144 1.25 -17.15 -5.98
C GLU A 144 0.48 -16.16 -5.11
N ILE A 145 0.38 -14.88 -5.50
CA ILE A 145 -0.47 -13.89 -4.84
C ILE A 145 -1.86 -13.94 -5.48
N VAL A 146 -2.89 -14.07 -4.64
CA VAL A 146 -4.29 -14.24 -5.10
C VAL A 146 -5.22 -13.09 -4.71
N GLU A 147 -4.84 -12.30 -3.70
CA GLU A 147 -5.62 -11.17 -3.20
C GLU A 147 -4.67 -10.13 -2.59
N ILE A 148 -4.88 -8.85 -2.88
CA ILE A 148 -4.14 -7.71 -2.34
C ILE A 148 -5.12 -6.70 -1.77
N ARG A 149 -4.94 -6.34 -0.49
CA ARG A 149 -5.67 -5.30 0.23
C ARG A 149 -4.76 -4.10 0.43
N MET A 150 -5.23 -2.92 0.04
CA MET A 150 -4.48 -1.67 0.18
C MET A 150 -5.27 -0.64 0.97
N SER A 151 -4.53 0.13 1.77
CA SER A 151 -5.00 1.31 2.48
C SER A 151 -4.03 2.45 2.16
N MET A 152 -4.56 3.51 1.54
CA MET A 152 -3.78 4.59 0.91
C MET A 152 -4.37 5.94 1.35
N PRO A 153 -3.87 6.54 2.44
CA PRO A 153 -4.26 7.88 2.84
C PRO A 153 -3.72 8.91 1.84
N ASN A 154 -4.59 9.76 1.31
CA ASN A 154 -4.22 10.88 0.47
C ASN A 154 -3.63 12.00 1.33
N LYS A 155 -2.30 12.11 1.35
CA LYS A 155 -1.58 13.16 2.07
C LYS A 155 -1.67 14.46 1.28
N HIS A 156 -2.57 15.35 1.69
CA HIS A 156 -2.87 16.56 0.96
C HIS A 156 -1.69 17.52 0.92
N HIS A 157 -1.32 17.91 -0.31
CA HIS A 157 -0.41 19.01 -0.60
C HIS A 157 -1.21 20.09 -1.31
N PHE A 158 -1.63 21.10 -0.57
CA PHE A 158 -2.44 22.20 -1.11
C PHE A 158 -1.53 23.26 -1.73
N VAL A 159 -1.84 23.68 -2.96
CA VAL A 159 -1.18 24.82 -3.59
C VAL A 159 -1.43 26.06 -2.72
N VAL A 160 -0.37 26.74 -2.32
CA VAL A 160 -0.48 27.94 -1.48
C VAL A 160 -0.93 29.12 -2.35
N ASP A 161 -1.96 29.84 -1.91
CA ASP A 161 -2.34 31.11 -2.53
C ASP A 161 -1.32 32.20 -2.15
N LEU A 162 -0.51 32.61 -3.12
CA LEU A 162 0.50 33.66 -2.96
C LEU A 162 0.01 35.04 -3.42
N SER A 163 -1.24 35.15 -3.89
CA SER A 163 -1.80 36.43 -4.35
C SER A 163 -1.81 37.54 -3.29
N PRO A 164 -1.96 37.26 -1.97
CA PRO A 164 -1.82 38.30 -0.95
C PRO A 164 -0.42 38.92 -0.88
N PHE A 165 0.59 38.26 -1.44
CA PHE A 165 1.97 38.74 -1.52
C PHE A 165 2.31 39.33 -2.89
N GLY A 166 1.34 39.43 -3.82
CA GLY A 166 1.55 39.91 -5.18
C GLY A 166 2.32 38.93 -6.08
N LEU A 167 2.30 37.64 -5.76
CA LEU A 167 3.02 36.59 -6.48
C LEU A 167 2.05 35.56 -7.10
N THR A 168 2.49 34.92 -8.17
CA THR A 168 1.85 33.73 -8.75
C THR A 168 2.44 32.44 -8.16
N ASN A 169 1.68 31.34 -8.18
CA ASN A 169 2.19 30.02 -7.80
C ASN A 169 1.88 29.01 -8.91
N GLU A 170 2.89 28.67 -9.71
CA GLU A 170 2.78 27.75 -10.85
C GLU A 170 2.89 26.28 -10.41
N ASN A 171 2.15 25.90 -9.36
CA ASN A 171 2.24 24.58 -8.71
C ASN A 171 3.64 24.25 -8.17
N GLU A 172 4.27 25.20 -7.49
CA GLU A 172 5.63 25.03 -6.95
C GLU A 172 5.64 25.06 -5.42
N VAL A 173 4.80 25.90 -4.79
CA VAL A 173 4.74 26.05 -3.33
C VAL A 173 3.50 25.37 -2.77
N PHE A 174 3.71 24.40 -1.88
CA PHE A 174 2.65 23.58 -1.30
C PHE A 174 2.68 23.57 0.23
N TYR A 175 1.48 23.53 0.83
CA TYR A 175 1.29 23.18 2.24
C TYR A 175 0.94 21.70 2.36
N ALA A 176 1.84 20.92 2.97
CA ALA A 176 1.60 19.51 3.28
C ALA A 176 0.85 19.40 4.61
N ALA A 177 -0.46 19.16 4.54
CA ALA A 177 -1.30 19.02 5.73
C ALA A 177 -1.12 17.64 6.39
N ASP A 178 -1.06 17.62 7.72
CA ASP A 178 -1.05 16.38 8.50
C ASP A 178 -2.44 15.72 8.51
N ARG A 179 -3.48 16.50 8.84
CA ARG A 179 -4.88 16.07 8.97
C ARG A 179 -5.85 17.19 8.57
N PRO A 180 -7.09 16.86 8.17
CA PRO A 180 -7.58 15.51 7.83
C PRO A 180 -6.97 15.01 6.51
N TYR A 181 -7.11 13.71 6.23
CA TYR A 181 -6.73 13.11 4.95
C TYR A 181 -7.85 12.21 4.43
N GLY A 182 -8.04 12.17 3.11
CA GLY A 182 -8.92 11.18 2.49
C GLY A 182 -8.31 9.79 2.63
N LEU A 183 -9.04 8.80 3.15
CA LEU A 183 -8.57 7.42 3.22
C LEU A 183 -9.22 6.59 2.11
N ILE A 184 -8.39 6.03 1.22
CA ILE A 184 -8.85 5.17 0.14
C ILE A 184 -8.41 3.75 0.47
N GLU A 185 -9.38 2.84 0.51
CA GLU A 185 -9.14 1.42 0.74
C GLU A 185 -9.75 0.59 -0.38
N GLY A 186 -9.10 -0.52 -0.71
CA GLY A 186 -9.58 -1.40 -1.77
C GLY A 186 -8.94 -2.78 -1.71
N THR A 187 -9.69 -3.77 -2.19
CA THR A 187 -9.22 -5.14 -2.37
C THR A 187 -9.25 -5.47 -3.85
N VAL A 188 -8.13 -5.96 -4.39
CA VAL A 188 -8.04 -6.52 -5.73
C VAL A 188 -7.76 -8.01 -5.57
N MET A 189 -8.51 -8.87 -6.24
CA MET A 189 -8.35 -10.32 -6.18
C MET A 189 -8.50 -10.93 -7.57
N ARG A 190 -7.95 -12.14 -7.73
CA ARG A 190 -8.20 -12.94 -8.93
C ARG A 190 -9.62 -13.49 -8.90
N ASP A 191 -10.21 -13.68 -10.07
CA ASP A 191 -11.53 -14.30 -10.21
C ASP A 191 -11.56 -15.75 -9.71
N ASP A 192 -10.42 -16.44 -9.79
CA ASP A 192 -10.22 -17.82 -9.34
C ASP A 192 -9.56 -17.92 -7.96
N ALA A 193 -9.50 -16.81 -7.20
CA ALA A 193 -8.89 -16.82 -5.87
C ALA A 193 -9.61 -17.85 -4.97
N PRO A 194 -8.87 -18.78 -4.33
CA PRO A 194 -9.48 -19.74 -3.41
C PRO A 194 -10.08 -19.02 -2.20
N ASP A 195 -10.89 -19.70 -1.39
CA ASP A 195 -11.41 -19.12 -0.16
C ASP A 195 -10.29 -18.54 0.72
N ALA A 196 -10.55 -17.38 1.34
CA ALA A 196 -9.55 -16.68 2.13
C ALA A 196 -9.22 -17.40 3.45
N GLY A 197 -10.10 -18.29 3.89
CA GLY A 197 -10.00 -19.02 5.15
C GLY A 197 -9.66 -18.08 6.29
N LEU A 198 -8.56 -18.39 6.99
CA LEU A 198 -8.12 -17.64 8.17
C LEU A 198 -7.00 -16.63 7.88
N ALA A 199 -6.79 -16.25 6.62
CA ALA A 199 -5.72 -15.32 6.27
C ALA A 199 -5.93 -13.90 6.83
N TRP A 200 -7.19 -13.45 6.91
CA TRP A 200 -7.52 -12.09 7.32
C TRP A 200 -8.05 -11.98 8.76
N GLY A 201 -8.48 -13.09 9.37
CA GLY A 201 -9.18 -13.13 10.67
C GLY A 201 -8.40 -13.73 11.84
#